data_AF-A0AAT9H8X0-F1
#
_entry.id   AF-A0AAT9H8X0-F1
#
_cell.length_a   1.000
_cell.length_b   1.000
_cell.length_c   1.000
_cell.angle_alpha   90.00
_cell.angle_beta   90.00
_cell.angle_gamma   90.00
#
_symmetry.space_group_name_H-M   'P 1'
#
loop_
_entity.id
_entity.type
_entity.pdbx_description
1 polymer ?
#
loop_
_entity_poly.entity_id
_entity_poly.type
_entity_poly.pdbx_seq_one_letter_code
_entity_poly.pdbx_strand_id
1 'polypeptide(L)'
;MHSGQQYAAAAGGGQAGRRLGVRVRRPRGDALPGSFAGRAQELLDLVSGHPQGLAGVFPGSPHAFTALLAQRHEGQVHWRTWHAYPQEGQLVATRTKVGVRVPAMTG
;
A
#
# COMPACT_ATOMS: atom_id res chain seq x y z
N MET A 1 14.51 18.52 12.82
CA MET A 1 14.77 17.97 11.46
C MET A 1 15.05 16.48 11.62
N HIS A 2 14.10 15.59 11.33
CA HIS A 2 14.34 14.14 11.44
C HIS A 2 13.96 13.46 10.13
N SER A 3 15.00 12.97 9.46
CA SER A 3 14.99 12.29 8.17
C SER A 3 14.20 10.99 8.27
N GLY A 4 13.00 10.95 7.70
CA GLY A 4 12.32 9.69 7.46
C GLY A 4 13.10 8.92 6.41
N GLN A 5 13.71 7.79 6.77
CA GLN A 5 14.37 6.94 5.77
C GLN A 5 13.35 6.44 4.76
N GLN A 6 13.55 6.87 3.51
CA GLN A 6 12.78 6.48 2.35
C GLN A 6 13.55 5.36 1.65
N TYR A 7 13.10 4.12 1.81
CA TYR A 7 13.59 3.03 0.96
C TYR A 7 12.70 2.95 -0.28
N ALA A 8 13.26 3.33 -1.44
CA ALA A 8 12.66 3.14 -2.74
C ALA A 8 13.32 1.93 -3.41
N ALA A 9 12.67 0.78 -3.37
CA ALA A 9 13.08 -0.37 -4.19
C ALA A 9 12.30 -0.30 -5.52
N ALA A 10 12.98 0.11 -6.59
CA ALA A 10 12.48 -0.08 -7.94
C ALA A 10 12.83 -1.51 -8.38
N ALA A 11 11.88 -2.43 -8.35
CA ALA A 11 12.05 -3.71 -9.03
C ALA A 11 12.00 -3.45 -10.54
N GLY A 12 13.18 -3.26 -11.14
CA GLY A 12 13.36 -3.22 -12.59
C GLY A 12 13.20 -4.63 -13.15
N GLY A 13 11.98 -4.98 -13.56
CA GLY A 13 11.68 -6.20 -14.31
C GLY A 13 11.08 -5.83 -15.66
N GLY A 14 11.89 -5.91 -16.71
CA GLY A 14 11.47 -5.65 -18.08
C GLY A 14 10.54 -6.74 -18.61
N GLN A 15 9.27 -6.39 -18.80
CA GLN A 15 8.50 -6.82 -19.97
C GLN A 15 8.21 -5.55 -20.75
N ALA A 16 8.61 -5.51 -22.01
CA ALA A 16 8.60 -4.34 -22.87
C ALA A 16 7.28 -3.54 -22.71
N GLY A 17 7.39 -2.33 -22.15
CA GLY A 17 6.29 -1.37 -22.04
C GLY A 17 5.61 -1.19 -20.68
N ARG A 18 6.02 -1.85 -19.57
CA ARG A 18 5.39 -1.61 -18.24
C ARG A 18 6.35 -0.93 -17.26
N ARG A 19 5.93 0.16 -16.59
CA ARG A 19 6.69 0.80 -15.49
C ARG A 19 6.09 0.42 -14.14
N LEU A 20 6.89 -0.18 -13.28
CA LEU A 20 6.57 -0.46 -11.89
C LEU A 20 7.31 0.52 -10.97
N GLY A 21 6.62 1.11 -9.99
CA GLY A 21 7.26 1.90 -8.94
C GLY A 21 6.61 1.60 -7.60
N VAL A 22 7.40 1.14 -6.62
CA VAL A 22 6.95 0.81 -5.26
C VAL A 22 7.56 1.80 -4.27
N ARG A 23 6.73 2.37 -3.39
CA ARG A 23 7.19 3.21 -2.27
C ARG A 23 6.65 2.67 -0.96
N VAL A 24 7.53 2.37 -0.02
CA VAL A 24 7.15 1.96 1.35
C VAL A 24 7.08 3.20 2.25
N ARG A 25 6.01 3.31 3.04
CA ARG A 25 5.89 4.29 4.13
C ARG A 25 5.53 3.55 5.41
N ARG A 26 6.37 3.72 6.44
CA ARG A 26 6.01 3.41 7.83
C ARG A 26 5.40 4.69 8.44
N PRO A 27 4.18 4.65 9.00
CA PRO A 27 3.71 5.67 9.94
C PRO A 27 4.68 5.75 11.13
N ARG A 28 4.80 6.92 11.77
CA ARG A 28 5.62 7.05 12.99
C ARG A 28 5.10 6.10 14.07
N GLY A 29 6.04 5.48 14.76
CA GLY A 29 5.83 4.40 15.74
C GLY A 29 5.55 4.87 17.16
N ASP A 30 4.75 5.90 17.32
CA ASP A 30 4.23 6.38 18.61
C ASP A 30 2.70 6.23 18.62
N ALA A 31 2.23 5.02 18.32
CA ALA A 31 0.85 4.67 18.55
C ALA A 31 0.70 4.18 20.00
N LEU A 32 0.08 4.98 20.86
CA LEU A 32 -0.51 4.44 22.10
C LEU A 32 -1.33 3.18 21.73
N PRO A 33 -1.40 2.13 22.56
CA PRO A 33 -2.07 0.86 22.22
C PRO A 33 -3.50 1.00 21.64
N GLY A 34 -4.22 2.08 21.96
CA GLY A 34 -5.53 2.42 21.38
C GLY A 34 -5.51 3.06 19.99
N SER A 35 -4.42 3.74 19.58
CA SER A 35 -4.36 4.39 18.27
C SER A 35 -3.98 3.43 17.14
N PHE A 36 -3.28 2.33 17.42
CA PHE A 36 -3.07 1.28 16.42
C PHE A 36 -4.38 0.54 16.11
N ALA A 37 -5.07 0.01 17.13
CA ALA A 37 -6.29 -0.76 16.96
C ALA A 37 -7.38 0.08 16.25
N GLY A 38 -7.57 1.34 16.67
CA GLY A 38 -8.47 2.27 15.99
C GLY A 38 -8.08 2.49 14.53
N ARG A 39 -6.80 2.77 14.26
CA ARG A 39 -6.35 3.00 12.88
C ARG A 39 -6.45 1.75 11.99
N ALA A 40 -6.18 0.58 12.56
CA ALA A 40 -6.32 -0.72 11.91
C ALA A 40 -7.79 -0.96 11.53
N GLN A 41 -8.72 -0.70 12.44
CA GLN A 41 -10.15 -0.84 12.19
C GLN A 41 -10.64 0.12 11.11
N GLU A 42 -10.30 1.41 11.20
CA GLU A 42 -10.65 2.41 10.18
C GLU A 42 -10.20 2.01 8.77
N LEU A 43 -9.02 1.40 8.66
CA LEU A 43 -8.51 0.94 7.37
C LEU A 43 -9.25 -0.30 6.85
N LEU A 44 -9.57 -1.25 7.73
CA LEU A 44 -10.37 -2.40 7.37
C LEU A 44 -11.76 -1.97 6.91
N ASP A 45 -12.42 -1.06 7.62
CA ASP A 45 -13.75 -0.55 7.26
C ASP A 45 -13.71 0.19 5.92
N LEU A 46 -12.73 1.08 5.74
CA LEU A 46 -12.55 1.83 4.49
C LEU A 46 -12.33 0.90 3.29
N VAL A 47 -11.46 -0.10 3.44
CA VAL A 47 -11.11 -0.98 2.32
C VAL A 47 -12.24 -1.97 2.05
N SER A 48 -12.84 -2.57 3.07
CA SER A 48 -13.92 -3.54 2.91
C SER A 48 -15.20 -2.91 2.35
N GLY A 49 -15.42 -1.62 2.64
CA GLY A 49 -16.53 -0.86 2.07
C GLY A 49 -16.29 -0.33 0.64
N HIS A 50 -15.08 -0.48 0.09
CA HIS A 50 -14.75 0.09 -1.22
C HIS A 50 -14.91 -0.95 -2.35
N PRO A 51 -15.58 -0.62 -3.47
CA PRO A 51 -15.74 -1.54 -4.61
C PRO A 51 -14.45 -2.04 -5.28
N GLN A 52 -13.32 -1.42 -4.94
CA GLN A 52 -11.97 -1.73 -5.46
C GLN A 52 -11.01 -2.09 -4.32
N GLY A 53 -11.57 -2.38 -3.14
CA GLY A 53 -10.84 -2.78 -1.97
C GLY A 53 -10.79 -4.30 -1.83
N LEU A 54 -9.73 -4.78 -1.21
CA LEU A 54 -9.56 -6.17 -0.81
C LEU A 54 -8.91 -6.20 0.56
N ALA A 55 -9.49 -6.93 1.51
CA ALA A 55 -8.91 -7.14 2.82
C ALA A 55 -8.90 -8.63 3.16
N GLY A 56 -7.78 -9.10 3.72
CA GLY A 56 -7.64 -10.42 4.31
C GLY A 56 -7.17 -10.26 5.74
N VAL A 57 -7.92 -10.85 6.69
CA VAL A 57 -7.57 -10.90 8.11
C VAL A 57 -6.97 -12.28 8.42
N PHE A 58 -5.89 -12.30 9.20
CA PHE A 58 -5.16 -13.50 9.57
C PHE A 58 -5.50 -13.92 11.00
N PRO A 59 -5.40 -15.21 11.34
CA PRO A 59 -5.59 -15.69 12.71
C PRO A 59 -4.66 -15.03 13.73
N GLY A 60 -5.05 -15.07 15.00
CA GLY A 60 -4.26 -14.58 16.14
C GLY A 60 -4.57 -13.13 16.54
N SER A 61 -5.12 -12.31 15.65
CA SER A 61 -5.65 -10.99 16.00
C SER A 61 -6.63 -10.49 14.92
N PRO A 62 -7.76 -9.85 15.30
CA PRO A 62 -8.64 -9.19 14.33
C PRO A 62 -7.95 -8.03 13.59
N HIS A 63 -6.83 -7.52 14.11
CA HIS A 63 -6.05 -6.44 13.51
C HIS A 63 -4.81 -6.95 12.77
N ALA A 64 -4.60 -8.26 12.66
CA ALA A 64 -3.57 -8.83 11.79
C ALA A 64 -4.16 -8.96 10.38
N PHE A 65 -3.77 -8.07 9.47
CA PHE A 65 -4.38 -8.04 8.14
C PHE A 65 -3.43 -7.62 7.04
N THR A 66 -3.80 -7.97 5.81
CA THR A 66 -3.35 -7.31 4.58
C THR A 66 -4.54 -6.69 3.89
N ALA A 67 -4.45 -5.39 3.59
CA ALA A 67 -5.49 -4.64 2.90
C ALA A 67 -4.92 -3.98 1.64
N LEU A 68 -5.73 -3.85 0.61
CA LEU A 68 -5.34 -3.26 -0.67
C LEU A 68 -6.48 -2.39 -1.18
N LEU A 69 -6.15 -1.19 -1.66
CA LEU A 69 -7.08 -0.35 -2.39
C LEU A 69 -6.50 -0.03 -3.76
N ALA A 70 -7.14 -0.53 -4.80
CA ALA A 70 -6.79 -0.26 -6.19
C ALA A 70 -7.59 0.92 -6.73
N GLN A 71 -6.99 1.64 -7.66
CA GLN A 71 -7.59 2.74 -8.39
C GLN A 71 -7.03 2.72 -9.82
N ARG A 72 -7.88 3.05 -10.79
CA ARG A 72 -7.51 3.13 -12.20
C ARG A 72 -7.66 4.56 -12.69
N HIS A 73 -6.65 5.09 -13.36
CA HIS A 73 -6.63 6.45 -13.89
C HIS A 73 -5.82 6.49 -15.20
N GLU A 74 -6.40 7.01 -16.29
CA GLU A 74 -5.71 7.30 -17.56
C GLU A 74 -4.79 6.17 -18.07
N GLY A 75 -5.30 4.93 -18.10
CA GLY A 75 -4.53 3.77 -18.57
C GLY A 75 -3.46 3.26 -17.60
N GLN A 76 -3.38 3.82 -16.39
CA GLN A 76 -2.57 3.35 -15.29
C GLN A 76 -3.45 2.75 -14.19
N VAL A 77 -2.93 1.73 -13.51
CA VAL A 77 -3.48 1.20 -12.28
C VAL A 77 -2.51 1.53 -11.17
N HIS A 78 -3.00 2.15 -10.11
CA HIS A 78 -2.25 2.33 -8.88
C HIS A 78 -2.97 1.72 -7.72
N TRP A 79 -2.21 1.20 -6.78
CA TRP A 79 -2.76 0.66 -5.56
C TRP A 79 -1.90 1.03 -4.37
N ARG A 80 -2.53 0.96 -3.21
CA ARG A 80 -1.84 0.97 -1.92
C ARG A 80 -2.13 -0.35 -1.24
N THR A 81 -1.10 -0.96 -0.66
CA THR A 81 -1.27 -2.08 0.28
C THR A 81 -0.93 -1.61 1.68
N TRP A 82 -1.59 -2.20 2.67
CA TRP A 82 -1.28 -2.06 4.07
C TRP A 82 -1.13 -3.44 4.69
N HIS A 83 -0.09 -3.62 5.49
CA HIS A 83 0.15 -4.82 6.29
C HIS A 83 0.19 -4.41 7.75
N ALA A 84 -0.68 -5.00 8.56
CA ALA A 84 -0.78 -4.73 9.98
C ALA A 84 -0.14 -5.88 10.77
N TYR A 85 0.75 -5.50 11.68
CA TYR A 85 1.48 -6.39 12.57
C TYR A 85 1.18 -5.96 14.02
N PRO A 86 0.09 -6.48 14.62
CA PRO A 86 -0.37 -6.06 15.94
C PRO A 86 0.64 -6.31 17.05
N GLN A 87 1.41 -7.38 16.95
CA GLN A 87 2.43 -7.75 17.95
C GLN A 87 3.48 -6.66 18.09
N GLU A 88 3.82 -5.99 16.99
CA GLU A 88 4.77 -4.89 16.92
C GLU A 88 4.08 -3.51 16.96
N GLY A 89 2.74 -3.46 16.98
CA GLY A 89 1.97 -2.23 16.85
C GLY A 89 2.22 -1.48 15.54
N GLN A 90 2.62 -2.19 14.47
CA GLN A 90 3.08 -1.59 13.22
C GLN A 90 2.08 -1.74 12.09
N LEU A 91 1.96 -0.69 11.29
CA LEU A 91 1.24 -0.70 10.03
C LEU A 91 2.21 -0.30 8.92
N VAL A 92 2.47 -1.16 7.95
CA VAL A 92 3.37 -0.85 6.83
C VAL A 92 2.54 -0.64 5.58
N ALA A 93 2.74 0.50 4.89
CA ALA A 93 2.06 0.77 3.64
C ALA A 93 3.02 0.72 2.46
N THR A 94 2.62 0.08 1.37
CA THR A 94 3.27 0.23 0.06
C THR A 94 2.35 0.96 -0.89
N ARG A 95 2.92 1.75 -1.82
CA ARG A 95 2.19 2.32 -2.96
C ARG A 95 2.85 1.85 -4.23
N THR A 96 2.04 1.31 -5.13
CA THR A 96 2.47 0.81 -6.42
C THR A 96 1.73 1.51 -7.55
N LYS A 97 2.43 1.78 -8.64
CA LYS A 97 1.83 2.24 -9.91
C LYS A 97 2.31 1.36 -11.05
N VAL A 98 1.39 0.97 -11.92
CA VAL A 98 1.65 0.25 -13.17
C VAL A 98 0.93 0.96 -14.30
N GLY A 99 1.67 1.29 -15.35
CA GLY A 99 1.12 1.86 -16.58
C GLY A 99 1.75 1.22 -17.80
N VAL A 100 1.06 1.33 -18.94
CA VAL A 100 1.61 0.96 -20.25
C VAL A 100 2.35 2.17 -20.81
N ARG A 101 3.58 1.97 -21.29
CA ARG A 101 4.35 2.95 -22.05
C ARG A 101 3.75 3.00 -23.44
N VAL A 102 3.04 4.08 -23.75
CA VAL A 102 2.67 4.38 -25.14
C VAL A 102 3.96 4.81 -25.84
N PRO A 103 4.38 4.13 -26.93
CA PRO A 103 5.48 4.63 -27.75
C PRO A 103 5.14 6.05 -28.20
N ALA A 104 6.09 6.98 -28.11
CA ALA A 104 5.92 8.26 -28.77
C ALA A 104 5.70 7.96 -30.27
N MET A 105 4.58 8.40 -30.84
CA MET A 105 4.39 8.33 -32.29
C MET A 105 5.49 9.18 -32.91
N THR A 106 6.50 8.55 -33.47
CA THR A 106 7.45 9.22 -34.35
C THR A 106 6.71 9.43 -35.66
N GLY A 107 6.32 10.69 -35.90
CA GLY A 107 5.86 11.14 -37.22
C GLY A 107 7.01 11.35 -38.19
#